data_AF-A0A0C3NZE8-F1
#
_entry.id   AF-A0A0C3NZE8-F1
#
_cell.length_a   1.000
_cell.length_b   1.000
_cell.length_c   1.000
_cell.angle_alpha   90.00
_cell.angle_beta   90.00
_cell.angle_gamma   90.00
#
_symmetry.space_group_name_H-M   'P 1'
#
loop_
_entity.id
_entity.type
_entity.pdbx_description
1 polymer ?
#
loop_
_entity_poly.entity_id
_entity_poly.type
_entity_poly.pdbx_seq_one_letter_code
_entity_poly.pdbx_strand_id
1 'polypeptide(L)'
;MVKLAPPPELPSEPEGPQLNKKGKPRPETFNQAWSVEEQHLLERLLEEIPDGEKNRWSKISQAMNGRRTARQVASRVQKYYAKLKRFGVDVNAGSSRTNDS
;
A
#
# COMPACT_ATOMS: atom_id res chain seq x y z
N MET A 1 2.41 48.40 14.27
CA MET A 1 3.45 48.20 13.25
C MET A 1 3.74 46.71 13.15
N VAL A 2 3.53 46.16 11.94
CA VAL A 2 3.92 44.85 11.38
C VAL A 2 3.85 43.56 12.23
N LYS A 3 2.95 42.65 11.82
CA LYS A 3 3.01 41.21 12.12
C LYS A 3 4.32 40.64 11.57
N LEU A 4 5.10 39.94 12.40
CA LEU A 4 6.17 39.07 11.91
C LEU A 4 5.68 37.63 11.97
N ALA A 5 5.33 37.09 10.80
CA ALA A 5 4.98 35.68 10.62
C ALA A 5 6.20 34.79 10.91
N PRO A 6 6.02 33.57 11.43
CA PRO A 6 7.09 32.59 11.48
C PRO A 6 7.56 32.25 10.05
N PRO A 7 8.86 31.95 9.84
CA PRO A 7 9.37 31.59 8.52
C PRO A 7 8.66 30.33 8.01
N PRO A 8 8.40 30.21 6.69
CA PRO A 8 7.98 28.95 6.13
C PRO A 8 9.12 27.94 6.32
N GLU A 9 8.90 26.96 7.19
CA GLU A 9 9.68 25.73 7.20
C GLU A 9 9.46 25.06 5.84
N LEU A 10 10.39 25.31 4.92
CA LEU A 10 10.49 24.58 3.68
C LEU A 10 10.68 23.10 4.07
N PRO A 11 9.80 22.17 3.64
CA PRO A 11 10.01 20.77 3.92
C PRO A 11 11.31 20.33 3.25
N SER A 12 12.21 19.88 4.12
CA SER A 12 13.52 19.31 3.82
C SER A 12 13.41 18.18 2.79
N GLU A 13 14.22 18.33 1.74
CA GLU A 13 14.80 17.27 0.90
C GLU A 13 13.85 16.41 0.02
N PRO A 14 13.95 16.51 -1.33
CA PRO A 14 13.55 15.39 -2.16
C PRO A 14 14.56 14.26 -1.96
N GLU A 15 14.19 13.27 -1.14
CA GLU A 15 14.93 12.02 -1.00
C GLU A 15 15.18 11.43 -2.41
N GLY A 16 16.44 11.48 -2.84
CA GLY A 16 16.87 10.96 -4.14
C GLY A 16 16.52 9.46 -4.28
N PRO A 17 16.32 8.97 -5.51
CA PRO A 17 15.83 7.62 -5.73
C PRO A 17 16.85 6.57 -5.24
N GLN A 18 16.46 5.79 -4.23
CA GLN A 18 17.26 4.69 -3.68
C GLN A 18 17.43 3.54 -4.70
N LEU A 19 18.51 3.60 -5.47
CA LEU A 19 18.93 2.58 -6.45
C LEU A 19 19.14 1.19 -5.82
N ASN A 20 18.70 0.13 -6.51
CA ASN A 20 18.98 -1.28 -6.14
C ASN A 20 20.27 -1.81 -6.80
N LYS A 21 20.81 -2.90 -6.24
CA LYS A 21 22.02 -3.64 -6.68
C LYS A 21 21.98 -4.20 -8.12
N LYS A 22 20.98 -3.84 -8.94
CA LYS A 22 20.85 -4.23 -10.36
C LYS A 22 20.73 -3.03 -11.31
N GLY A 23 20.97 -1.82 -10.83
CA GLY A 23 21.01 -0.61 -11.66
C GLY A 23 19.66 -0.19 -12.27
N LYS A 24 18.53 -0.74 -11.79
CA LYS A 24 17.20 -0.25 -12.14
C LYS A 24 16.67 0.61 -10.99
N PRO A 25 16.02 1.76 -11.23
CA PRO A 25 15.37 2.49 -10.15
C PRO A 25 14.40 1.54 -9.44
N ARG A 26 14.55 1.37 -8.13
CA ARG A 26 13.49 0.73 -7.33
C ARG A 26 12.28 1.64 -7.50
N PRO A 27 11.08 1.11 -7.76
CA PRO A 27 9.89 1.92 -7.56
C PRO A 27 9.93 2.41 -6.11
N GLU A 28 9.66 3.70 -5.86
CA GLU A 28 9.66 4.32 -4.52
C GLU A 28 8.82 3.53 -3.50
N THR A 29 7.90 2.71 -3.98
CA THR A 29 7.02 1.87 -3.17
C THR A 29 7.60 0.49 -2.83
N PHE A 30 8.85 0.20 -3.19
CA PHE A 30 9.54 -1.04 -2.84
C PHE A 30 9.82 -1.08 -1.33
N ASN A 31 9.24 -2.08 -0.63
CA ASN A 31 9.24 -2.23 0.84
C ASN A 31 8.42 -1.22 1.65
N GLN A 32 7.54 -0.44 1.03
CA GLN A 32 6.58 0.33 1.82
C GLN A 32 5.55 -0.60 2.46
N ALA A 33 5.40 -0.47 3.79
CA ALA A 33 4.31 -1.09 4.51
C ALA A 33 2.97 -0.50 4.04
N TRP A 34 1.92 -1.32 4.05
CA TRP A 34 0.56 -0.84 3.78
C TRP A 34 0.05 -0.10 5.02
N SER A 35 -0.25 1.18 4.86
CA SER A 35 -0.90 1.97 5.90
C SER A 35 -2.34 1.50 6.10
N VAL A 36 -2.91 1.78 7.29
CA VAL A 36 -4.29 1.42 7.62
C VAL A 36 -5.28 2.06 6.64
N GLU A 37 -5.05 3.33 6.29
CA GLU A 37 -5.87 4.06 5.32
C GLU A 37 -5.84 3.40 3.92
N GLU A 38 -4.66 2.97 3.47
CA GLU A 38 -4.51 2.27 2.19
C GLU A 38 -5.23 0.91 2.20
N GLN A 39 -5.17 0.20 3.33
CA GLN A 39 -5.86 -1.07 3.51
C GLN A 39 -7.38 -0.90 3.49
N HIS A 40 -7.91 0.11 4.20
CA HIS A 40 -9.34 0.42 4.17
C HIS A 40 -9.81 0.86 2.78
N LEU A 41 -9.00 1.64 2.07
CA LEU A 41 -9.30 2.03 0.69
C LEU A 41 -9.32 0.80 -0.22
N LEU A 42 -8.35 -0.11 -0.07
CA LEU A 42 -8.34 -1.39 -0.78
C LEU A 42 -9.62 -2.19 -0.49
N GLU A 43 -10.02 -2.33 0.77
CA GLU A 43 -11.24 -3.05 1.16
C GLU A 43 -12.49 -2.43 0.54
N ARG A 44 -12.66 -1.11 0.60
CA ARG A 44 -13.79 -0.44 -0.08
C ARG A 44 -13.80 -0.68 -1.59
N LEU A 45 -12.65 -0.58 -2.24
CA LEU A 45 -12.53 -0.83 -3.68
C LEU A 45 -12.73 -2.31 -4.03
N LEU A 46 -12.45 -3.23 -3.09
CA LEU A 46 -12.76 -4.64 -3.26
C LEU A 46 -14.26 -4.93 -3.18
N GLU A 47 -15.02 -4.14 -2.43
CA GLU A 47 -16.48 -4.22 -2.39
C GLU A 47 -17.11 -3.59 -3.64
N GLU A 48 -16.59 -2.45 -4.09
CA GLU A 48 -17.11 -1.73 -5.26
C GLU A 48 -16.90 -2.48 -6.58
N ILE A 49 -15.73 -3.11 -6.73
CA ILE A 49 -15.40 -3.91 -7.91
C ILE A 49 -15.56 -5.38 -7.48
N PRO A 50 -16.49 -6.19 -8.03
CA PRO A 50 -16.69 -7.60 -7.65
C PRO A 50 -15.70 -8.54 -8.37
N ASP A 51 -15.52 -9.75 -7.81
CA ASP A 51 -14.57 -10.70 -8.41
C ASP A 51 -15.13 -11.22 -9.74
N GLY A 52 -14.26 -11.35 -10.74
CA GLY A 52 -14.65 -11.60 -12.14
C GLY A 52 -14.45 -10.40 -13.08
N GLU A 53 -14.25 -9.20 -12.54
CA GLU A 53 -13.97 -8.02 -13.37
C GLU A 53 -12.59 -8.11 -14.04
N LYS A 54 -12.55 -7.94 -15.37
CA LYS A 54 -11.29 -7.86 -16.13
C LYS A 54 -10.51 -6.63 -15.66
N ASN A 55 -9.22 -6.81 -15.37
CA ASN A 55 -8.34 -5.75 -14.88
C ASN A 55 -8.79 -5.12 -13.54
N ARG A 56 -9.51 -5.87 -12.69
CA ARG A 56 -9.88 -5.46 -11.32
C ARG A 56 -8.73 -4.76 -10.58
N TRP A 57 -7.56 -5.41 -10.52
CA TRP A 57 -6.40 -4.90 -9.80
C TRP A 57 -5.85 -3.59 -10.37
N SER A 58 -5.95 -3.41 -11.70
CA SER A 58 -5.56 -2.17 -12.35
C SER A 58 -6.52 -1.04 -12.00
N LYS A 59 -7.83 -1.28 -11.96
CA LYS A 59 -8.82 -0.28 -11.53
C LYS A 59 -8.57 0.17 -10.09
N ILE A 60 -8.33 -0.78 -9.19
CA ILE A 60 -8.00 -0.49 -7.78
C ILE A 60 -6.70 0.33 -7.69
N SER A 61 -5.67 -0.07 -8.44
CA SER A 61 -4.40 0.66 -8.51
C SER A 61 -4.57 2.11 -8.95
N GLN A 62 -5.40 2.35 -9.99
CA GLN A 62 -5.71 3.70 -10.47
C GLN A 62 -6.47 4.52 -9.42
N ALA A 63 -7.46 3.93 -8.75
CA ALA A 63 -8.19 4.57 -7.66
C ALA A 63 -7.29 4.92 -6.45
N MET A 64 -6.20 4.17 -6.24
CA MET A 64 -5.16 4.46 -5.25
C MET A 64 -4.08 5.44 -5.75
N ASN A 65 -4.39 6.28 -6.74
CA ASN A 65 -3.46 7.23 -7.38
C ASN A 65 -2.20 6.58 -7.99
N GLY A 66 -2.24 5.29 -8.31
CA GLY A 66 -1.10 4.57 -8.88
C GLY A 66 0.07 4.34 -7.90
N ARG A 67 -0.05 4.72 -6.63
CA ARG A 67 1.00 4.48 -5.61
C ARG A 67 1.23 2.99 -5.38
N ARG A 68 0.18 2.18 -5.49
CA ARG A 68 0.25 0.71 -5.45
C ARG A 68 -0.08 0.17 -6.82
N THR A 69 0.81 -0.65 -7.38
CA THR A 69 0.59 -1.32 -8.67
C THR A 69 -0.44 -2.44 -8.56
N ALA A 70 -1.09 -2.78 -9.67
CA ALA A 70 -2.03 -3.92 -9.75
C ALA A 70 -1.43 -5.21 -9.16
N ARG A 71 -0.14 -5.46 -9.38
CA ARG A 71 0.57 -6.64 -8.85
C ARG A 71 0.73 -6.60 -7.33
N GLN A 72 1.05 -5.43 -6.76
CA GLN A 72 1.13 -5.22 -5.30
C GLN A 72 -0.24 -5.41 -4.65
N VAL A 73 -1.28 -4.83 -5.25
CA VAL A 73 -2.67 -4.99 -4.82
C VAL A 73 -3.05 -6.47 -4.79
N ALA A 74 -2.89 -7.19 -5.90
CA ALA A 74 -3.21 -8.61 -5.98
C ALA A 74 -2.47 -9.43 -4.90
N SER A 75 -1.18 -9.15 -4.70
CA SER A 75 -0.36 -9.84 -3.70
C SER A 75 -0.84 -9.56 -2.27
N ARG A 76 -1.27 -8.32 -1.99
CA ARG A 76 -1.80 -7.94 -0.67
C ARG A 76 -3.12 -8.66 -0.38
N VAL A 77 -4.02 -8.69 -1.36
CA VAL A 77 -5.33 -9.34 -1.27
C VAL A 77 -5.20 -10.85 -1.09
N GLN A 78 -4.30 -11.49 -1.85
CA GLN A 78 -4.00 -12.91 -1.67
C GLN A 78 -3.52 -13.22 -0.25
N LYS A 79 -2.62 -12.40 0.30
CA LYS A 79 -2.15 -12.56 1.69
C LYS A 79 -3.27 -12.33 2.70
N TYR A 80 -4.15 -11.37 2.46
CA TYR A 80 -5.31 -11.10 3.30
C TYR A 80 -6.22 -12.33 3.40
N TYR A 81 -6.66 -12.88 2.26
CA TYR A 81 -7.50 -14.09 2.25
C TYR A 81 -6.78 -15.35 2.77
N ALA A 82 -5.50 -15.52 2.45
CA ALA A 82 -4.72 -16.63 2.99
C ALA A 82 -4.60 -16.55 4.52
N LYS A 83 -4.49 -15.32 5.07
CA LYS A 83 -4.51 -15.09 6.51
C LYS A 83 -5.88 -15.46 7.09
N LEU A 84 -6.98 -15.02 6.48
CA LEU A 84 -8.33 -15.39 6.93
C LEU A 84 -8.53 -16.92 7.00
N LYS A 85 -8.10 -17.66 5.97
CA LYS A 85 -8.21 -19.13 5.95
C LYS A 85 -7.36 -19.82 7.00
N ARG A 86 -6.14 -19.33 7.27
CA ARG A 86 -5.22 -19.96 8.24
C ARG A 86 -5.63 -19.74 9.68
N PHE A 87 -6.28 -18.63 9.98
CA PHE A 87 -6.67 -18.28 11.35
C PHE A 87 -8.01 -18.94 11.75
N GLY A 88 -8.67 -19.68 10.85
CA GLY A 88 -9.89 -20.43 11.17
C GLY A 88 -11.06 -19.57 11.66
N VAL A 89 -10.93 -18.25 11.51
CA VAL A 89 -11.83 -17.22 11.99
C VAL A 89 -12.18 -16.37 10.78
N ASP A 90 -13.46 -16.42 10.42
CA ASP A 90 -14.16 -15.35 9.73
C ASP A 90 -13.69 -13.98 10.26
N VAL A 91 -12.83 -13.32 9.48
CA VAL A 91 -12.60 -11.87 9.44
C VAL A 91 -12.61 -11.06 10.74
N ASN A 92 -12.11 -11.54 11.89
CA ASN A 92 -11.77 -10.60 12.97
C ASN A 92 -10.79 -11.15 14.03
N ALA A 93 -9.82 -10.32 14.40
CA ALA A 93 -8.93 -10.43 15.57
C ALA A 93 -7.70 -11.40 15.53
N GLY A 94 -6.50 -10.80 15.60
CA GLY A 94 -5.39 -11.31 16.43
C GLY A 94 -4.16 -11.98 15.76
N SER A 95 -3.08 -11.21 15.53
CA SER A 95 -1.63 -11.55 15.59
C SER A 95 -1.21 -13.05 15.60
N SER A 96 -0.24 -13.57 14.82
CA SER A 96 1.18 -13.18 14.82
C SER A 96 2.07 -14.22 14.08
N ARG A 97 3.15 -13.76 13.42
CA ARG A 97 4.51 -14.36 13.11
C ARG A 97 4.57 -15.69 12.32
N THR A 98 5.49 -15.90 11.37
CA THR A 98 6.96 -15.95 11.56
C THR A 98 7.74 -15.54 10.29
N ASN A 99 8.86 -14.85 10.53
CA ASN A 99 9.99 -14.65 9.63
C ASN A 99 11.00 -15.79 9.86
N ASP A 100 11.86 -16.02 8.87
CA ASP A 100 13.23 -16.55 8.96
C ASP A 100 13.47 -18.07 8.81
N SER A 101 14.24 -18.42 7.77
CA SER A 101 15.16 -19.56 7.69
C SER A 101 16.35 -19.16 6.85
#